data_AF-A0A527XGY1-F1
#
_entry.id   AF-A0A527XGY1-F1
#
_cell.length_a   1.000
_cell.length_b   1.000
_cell.length_c   1.000
_cell.angle_alpha   90.00
_cell.angle_beta   90.00
_cell.angle_gamma   90.00
#
_symmetry.space_group_name_H-M   'P 1'
#
loop_
_entity.id
_entity.type
_entity.pdbx_description
1 polymer ?
#
loop_
_entity_poly.entity_id
_entity_poly.type
_entity_poly.pdbx_seq_one_letter_code
_entity_poly.pdbx_strand_id
1 'polypeptide(L)' 'EQNRAGALEILMPTIQSADLWRESGRYNDYGKEMLRIKDRQDRDMLYGPTNEEMVTEIFRAYVKSYKDLPLNLYHIC' A
#
# COMPACT_ATOMS: atom_id res chain seq x y z
N GLU A 1 -7.56 -18.47 9.93
CA GLU A 1 -8.83 -17.73 9.77
C GLU A 1 -8.98 -17.04 8.43
N GLN A 2 -8.11 -16.10 8.06
CA GLN A 2 -8.26 -15.28 6.84
C GLN A 2 -8.45 -16.10 5.55
N ASN A 3 -7.62 -17.13 5.33
CA ASN A 3 -7.77 -18.05 4.20
C ASN A 3 -9.12 -18.80 4.21
N ARG A 4 -9.65 -19.15 5.39
CA ARG A 4 -10.96 -19.79 5.50
C ARG A 4 -12.11 -18.82 5.21
N ALA A 5 -11.91 -17.53 5.45
CA ALA A 5 -12.86 -16.47 5.12
C ALA A 5 -12.79 -16.03 3.64
N GLY A 6 -11.93 -16.65 2.83
CA GLY A 6 -11.79 -16.35 1.40
C GLY A 6 -10.92 -15.13 1.08
N ALA A 7 -10.15 -14.62 2.05
CA ALA A 7 -9.18 -13.57 1.78
C ALA A 7 -7.95 -14.14 1.05
N LEU A 8 -7.37 -13.37 0.14
CA LEU A 8 -6.19 -13.74 -0.64
C LEU A 8 -4.95 -13.08 -0.04
N GLU A 9 -3.94 -13.90 0.24
CA GLU A 9 -2.67 -13.43 0.76
C GLU A 9 -1.79 -12.88 -0.36
N ILE A 10 -1.27 -11.67 -0.16
CA ILE A 10 -0.29 -11.00 -1.00
C ILE A 10 0.90 -10.57 -0.14
N LEU A 11 2.04 -10.27 -0.75
CA LEU A 11 3.18 -9.68 -0.05
C LEU A 11 3.48 -8.31 -0.66
N MET A 12 3.28 -7.26 0.13
CA MET A 12 3.57 -5.88 -0.26
C MET A 12 4.96 -5.46 0.24
N PRO A 13 5.70 -4.62 -0.50
CA PRO A 13 7.01 -4.15 -0.08
C PRO A 13 6.90 -3.26 1.17
N THR A 14 7.87 -3.40 2.08
CA THR A 14 7.98 -2.56 3.29
C THR A 14 8.37 -1.12 2.98
N ILE A 15 9.10 -0.90 1.88
CA ILE A 15 9.48 0.42 1.38
C ILE A 15 8.51 0.84 0.29
N GLN A 16 7.91 2.01 0.46
CA GLN A 16 6.93 2.58 -0.45
C GLN A 16 7.41 3.92 -1.02
N SER A 17 6.94 4.26 -2.23
CA SER A 17 7.22 5.58 -2.82
C SER A 17 6.45 6.67 -2.08
N ALA A 18 7.10 7.81 -1.81
CA ALA A 18 6.43 8.97 -1.24
C ALA A 18 5.35 9.54 -2.18
N ASP A 19 5.49 9.37 -3.50
CA ASP A 19 4.52 9.88 -4.47
C ASP A 19 3.13 9.26 -4.30
N LEU A 20 3.09 7.98 -3.98
CA LEU A 20 1.85 7.26 -3.70
C LEU A 20 1.11 7.86 -2.48
N TRP A 21 1.85 8.26 -1.45
CA TRP A 21 1.31 8.90 -0.25
C TRP A 21 0.96 10.38 -0.44
N ARG A 22 1.58 11.03 -1.44
CA ARG A 22 1.21 12.39 -1.84
C ARG A 22 -0.10 12.38 -2.61
N GLU A 23 -0.36 11.35 -3.42
CA GLU A 23 -1.63 11.17 -4.11
C GLU A 23 -2.81 11.09 -3.13
N SER A 24 -2.65 10.39 -2.00
CA SER A 24 -3.67 10.36 -0.94
C SER A 24 -3.66 11.57 0.00
N GLY A 25 -2.68 12.48 -0.12
CA GLY A 25 -2.48 13.62 0.79
C GLY A 25 -1.86 13.26 2.16
N ARG A 26 -1.80 11.97 2.53
CA ARG A 26 -1.35 11.53 3.86
C ARG A 26 0.13 11.69 4.13
N TYR A 27 0.95 11.95 3.10
CA TYR A 27 2.39 12.09 3.26
C TYR A 27 2.79 13.14 4.31
N ASN A 28 2.09 14.27 4.37
CA ASN A 28 2.35 15.32 5.36
C ASN A 28 1.52 15.16 6.64
N ASP A 29 0.31 14.61 6.53
CA ASP A 29 -0.63 14.49 7.64
C ASP A 29 -0.23 13.43 8.66
N TYR A 30 0.47 12.37 8.23
CA TYR A 30 0.96 11.31 9.13
C TYR A 30 1.97 11.84 10.17
N GLY A 31 2.57 13.00 9.91
CA GLY A 31 3.45 13.67 10.85
C GLY A 31 4.79 12.97 11.07
N LYS A 32 5.30 13.04 12.30
CA LYS A 32 6.68 12.67 12.66
C LYS A 32 6.91 11.17 12.82
N GLU A 33 5.85 10.37 12.92
CA GLU A 33 5.96 8.92 13.06
C GLU A 33 6.31 8.24 11.73
N MET A 34 6.13 8.94 10.61
CA MET A 34 6.47 8.44 9.29
C MET A 34 8.00 8.42 9.09
N LEU A 35 8.57 7.22 8.96
CA LEU A 35 9.97 7.05 8.64
C LEU A 35 10.22 7.33 7.15
N ARG A 36 10.79 8.49 6.85
CA ARG A 36 11.12 8.94 5.50
C ARG A 36 12.57 8.59 5.15
N ILE A 37 12.78 8.08 3.94
CA ILE A 37 14.06 7.57 3.44
C ILE A 37 14.31 8.20 2.08
N LYS A 38 15.57 8.53 1.77
CA LYS A 38 16.00 8.89 0.42
C LYS A 38 16.92 7.82 -0.12
N ASP A 39 16.70 7.40 -1.37
CA ASP A 39 17.63 6.49 -2.03
C ASP A 39 18.87 7.21 -2.59
N ARG A 40 19.79 6.44 -3.18
CA ARG A 40 21.02 6.96 -3.81
C ARG A 40 20.79 7.86 -5.03
N GLN A 41 19.56 7.95 -5.53
CA GLN A 41 19.14 8.77 -6.67
C GLN A 41 18.25 9.93 -6.20
N ASP A 42 18.28 10.27 -4.90
CA ASP A 42 17.46 11.31 -4.27
C ASP A 42 15.94 11.10 -4.40
N ARG A 43 15.49 9.86 -4.63
CA ARG A 43 14.05 9.53 -4.65
C ARG A 43 13.51 9.45 -3.24
N ASP A 44 12.41 10.15 -3.01
CA ASP A 44 11.70 10.13 -1.74
C ASP A 44 10.93 8.81 -1.57
N MET A 45 11.26 8.09 -0.51
CA MET A 45 10.64 6.83 -0.12
C MET A 45 10.28 6.90 1.36
N LEU A 46 9.54 5.91 1.84
CA LEU A 46 9.21 5.76 3.24
C LEU A 46 9.07 4.29 3.63
N TYR A 47 9.27 4.01 4.91
CA TYR A 47 8.90 2.71 5.47
C TYR A 47 7.41 2.75 5.78
N GLY A 48 6.62 1.92 5.11
CA GLY A 48 5.17 1.95 5.17
C GLY A 48 4.65 1.59 6.57
N PRO A 49 4.04 2.53 7.32
CA PRO A 49 3.43 2.19 8.61
C PRO A 49 2.11 1.41 8.43
N THR A 50 1.49 1.57 7.26
CA THR A 50 0.30 0.85 6.80
C THR A 50 0.32 0.80 5.26
N ASN A 51 -0.63 0.11 4.64
CA ASN A 51 -0.61 -0.25 3.23
C ASN A 51 -1.90 0.10 2.47
N GLU A 52 -2.74 1.04 2.95
CA GLU A 52 -4.00 1.36 2.26
C GLU A 52 -3.77 1.90 0.85
N GLU A 53 -2.78 2.80 0.65
CA GLU A 53 -2.47 3.33 -0.67
C GLU A 53 -1.89 2.25 -1.58
N MET A 54 -1.04 1.38 -1.02
CA MET A 54 -0.37 0.31 -1.77
C MET A 54 -1.34 -0.76 -2.24
N VAL A 55 -2.27 -1.20 -1.38
CA VAL A 55 -3.31 -2.16 -1.80
C VAL A 55 -4.28 -1.51 -2.79
N THR A 56 -4.55 -0.21 -2.64
CA THR A 56 -5.39 0.54 -3.59
C THR A 56 -4.72 0.68 -4.96
N GLU A 57 -3.39 0.87 -5.00
CA GLU A 57 -2.60 0.88 -6.24
C GLU A 57 -2.72 -0.45 -6.99
N ILE A 58 -2.52 -1.55 -6.27
CA ILE A 58 -2.64 -2.90 -6.82
C ILE A 58 -4.08 -3.12 -7.31
N PHE A 59 -5.08 -2.78 -6.50
CA PHE A 59 -6.47 -2.94 -6.84
C PHE A 59 -6.84 -2.17 -8.12
N ARG A 60 -6.49 -0.89 -8.20
CA ARG A 60 -6.82 -0.04 -9.36
C ARG A 60 -6.12 -0.50 -10.64
N ALA A 61 -4.95 -1.14 -10.54
CA ALA A 61 -4.22 -1.67 -11.69
C ALA A 61 -4.95 -2.86 -12.33
N TYR A 62 -5.49 -3.78 -11.53
CA TYR A 62 -5.99 -5.07 -12.00
C TYR A 62 -7.52 -5.21 -12.01
N VAL A 63 -8.23 -4.60 -11.06
CA VAL A 63 -9.68 -4.75 -10.95
C VAL A 63 -10.38 -3.71 -11.81
N LYS A 64 -11.08 -4.18 -12.84
CA LYS A 64 -11.76 -3.32 -13.85
C LYS A 64 -13.26 -3.60 -13.96
N SER A 65 -13.75 -4.72 -13.44
CA SER A 65 -15.16 -5.09 -13.50
C SER A 65 -15.74 -5.33 -12.12
N TYR A 66 -17.04 -5.05 -11.95
CA TYR A 66 -17.78 -5.46 -10.75
C TYR A 66 -17.79 -6.97 -10.55
N LYS A 67 -17.54 -7.77 -11.61
CA LYS A 67 -17.45 -9.23 -11.55
C LYS A 67 -16.25 -9.73 -10.75
N ASP A 68 -15.22 -8.90 -10.61
CA ASP A 68 -14.02 -9.21 -9.84
C ASP A 68 -14.24 -8.94 -8.34
N LEU A 69 -15.45 -8.49 -7.94
CA LEU A 69 -15.85 -8.21 -6.56
C LEU A 69 -16.87 -9.24 -6.06
N PRO A 70 -16.87 -9.55 -4.75
CA PRO A 70 -16.03 -9.00 -3.68
C PRO A 70 -14.59 -9.55 -3.70
N LEU A 71 -13.61 -8.71 -3.37
CA LEU A 71 -12.19 -9.06 -3.26
C LEU A 71 -11.65 -8.64 -1.90
N ASN A 72 -11.01 -9.56 -1.19
CA ASN A 72 -10.38 -9.30 0.10
C ASN A 72 -8.90 -9.70 0.02
N LEU A 73 -8.00 -8.72 0.16
CA LEU A 73 -6.56 -8.91 0.09
C LEU A 73 -5.95 -8.66 1.48
N TYR A 74 -5.01 -9.50 1.89
CA TYR A 74 -4.26 -9.29 3.14
C TYR A 74 -2.79 -9.66 2.95
N HIS A 75 -1.94 -9.16 3.84
CA HIS A 75 -0.54 -9.55 3.91
C HIS A 75 -0.10 -9.72 5.36
N ILE A 76 0.99 -10.46 5.54
CA ILE A 76 1.68 -10.59 6.83
C ILE A 76 3.10 -10.08 6.59
N CYS A 77 3.44 -8.92 7.19
CA CYS A 77 4.74 -8.26 7.08
C CYS A 77 5.59 -8.49 8.33
#